data_AF-A0AAV7G8I1-F1
#
_entry.id   AF-A0AAV7G8I1-F1
#
_cell.length_a   1.000
_cell.length_b   1.000
_cell.length_c   1.000
_cell.angle_alpha   90.00
_cell.angle_beta   90.00
_cell.angle_gamma   90.00
#
_symmetry.space_group_name_H-M   'P 1'
#
loop_
_entity.id
_entity.type
_entity.pdbx_description
1 polymer ?
#
loop_
_entity_poly.entity_id
_entity_poly.type
_entity_poly.pdbx_seq_one_letter_code
_entity_poly.pdbx_strand_id
1 'polypeptide(L)'
;MTLKTLTIKPCPSISEKLTYQFETKMMKDILDLENHFSIYRAYHRNPMNIIIHNIFVWPIFFNSLILFYFTPPLFQLPFFGGLHINFAFLAVLFYSLFCIALDSKAGSLAALLCLLCWFGSQLLAASLGFSLAWKVVLASLLLSWMGQSIGHGVFEKQAPALLDNISLAFLMAPFFVLLEVFFPYIYIFIYSTN
;
A
#
# COMPACT_ATOMS: atom_id res chain seq x y z
N MET A 1 7.75 -19.38 -50.74
CA MET A 1 8.64 -19.74 -49.62
C MET A 1 9.38 -18.47 -49.21
N THR A 2 8.89 -17.74 -48.21
CA THR A 2 9.38 -16.40 -47.85
C THR A 2 10.38 -16.53 -46.71
N LEU A 3 11.66 -16.27 -47.00
CA LEU A 3 12.74 -16.25 -46.01
C LEU A 3 12.49 -15.12 -45.00
N LYS A 4 12.19 -15.47 -43.75
CA LYS A 4 12.19 -14.50 -42.64
C LYS A 4 13.64 -14.14 -42.35
N THR A 5 14.01 -12.89 -42.64
CA THR A 5 15.30 -12.31 -42.24
C THR A 5 15.38 -12.31 -40.72
N LEU A 6 16.27 -13.14 -40.15
CA LEU A 6 16.59 -13.10 -38.73
C LEU A 6 17.41 -11.84 -38.46
N THR A 7 16.75 -10.78 -38.01
CA THR A 7 17.42 -9.60 -37.46
C THR A 7 18.06 -9.97 -36.13
N ILE A 8 19.37 -10.18 -36.13
CA ILE A 8 20.17 -10.36 -34.91
C ILE A 8 20.20 -8.99 -34.21
N LYS A 9 19.62 -8.91 -32.99
CA LYS A 9 19.71 -7.69 -32.19
C LYS A 9 21.20 -7.42 -31.83
N PRO A 10 21.67 -6.17 -31.96
CA PRO A 10 23.04 -5.81 -31.58
C PRO A 10 23.29 -6.06 -30.08
N CYS A 11 24.53 -6.42 -29.73
CA CYS A 11 24.93 -6.61 -28.34
C CYS A 11 24.83 -5.28 -27.59
N PRO A 12 24.20 -5.23 -26.40
CA PRO A 12 24.05 -3.99 -25.64
C PRO A 12 25.42 -3.42 -25.25
N SER A 13 25.51 -2.10 -25.36
CA SER A 13 26.65 -1.29 -24.94
C SER A 13 26.93 -1.41 -23.45
N ILE A 14 28.12 -0.98 -23.02
CA ILE A 14 28.50 -0.98 -21.60
C ILE A 14 27.55 -0.09 -20.78
N SER A 15 27.11 1.05 -21.31
CA SER A 15 26.15 1.91 -20.59
C SER A 15 24.79 1.23 -20.44
N GLU A 16 24.29 0.55 -21.47
CA GLU A 16 23.02 -0.20 -21.38
C GLU A 16 23.10 -1.35 -20.37
N LYS A 17 24.24 -2.05 -20.31
CA LYS A 17 24.46 -3.08 -19.27
C LYS A 17 24.48 -2.47 -17.87
N LEU A 18 25.14 -1.33 -17.67
CA LEU A 18 25.18 -0.65 -16.37
C LEU A 18 23.80 -0.14 -15.95
N THR A 19 23.03 0.45 -16.86
CA THR A 19 21.65 0.87 -16.60
C THR A 19 20.78 -0.31 -16.18
N TYR A 20 20.83 -1.41 -16.92
CA TYR A 20 20.07 -2.63 -16.57
C TYR A 20 20.47 -3.18 -15.19
N GLN A 21 21.77 -3.24 -14.87
CA GLN A 21 22.24 -3.68 -13.55
C GLN A 21 21.78 -2.73 -12.43
N PHE A 22 21.79 -1.43 -12.69
CA PHE A 22 21.30 -0.43 -11.74
C PHE A 22 19.79 -0.55 -11.51
N GLU A 23 19.00 -0.65 -12.58
CA GLU A 23 17.54 -0.80 -12.51
C GLU A 23 17.13 -2.10 -11.83
N THR A 24 17.80 -3.22 -12.15
CA THR A 24 17.53 -4.51 -11.49
C THR A 24 17.91 -4.51 -10.02
N LYS A 25 19.00 -3.85 -9.64
CA LYS A 25 19.36 -3.67 -8.23
C LYS A 25 18.32 -2.82 -7.51
N MET A 26 17.96 -1.67 -8.06
CA MET A 26 16.95 -0.77 -7.47
C MET A 26 15.59 -1.47 -7.32
N MET A 27 15.16 -2.25 -8.31
CA MET A 27 13.93 -3.04 -8.25
C MET A 27 13.97 -4.07 -7.12
N LYS A 28 15.11 -4.78 -6.98
CA LYS A 28 15.30 -5.74 -5.89
C LYS A 28 15.25 -5.05 -4.53
N ASP A 29 15.89 -3.90 -4.40
CA ASP A 29 15.91 -3.15 -3.14
C ASP A 29 14.49 -2.67 -2.75
N ILE A 30 13.68 -2.15 -3.71
CA ILE A 30 12.30 -1.72 -3.46
C ILE A 30 11.38 -2.90 -3.10
N LEU A 31 11.62 -4.07 -3.69
CA LEU A 31 10.82 -5.28 -3.46
C LEU A 31 11.38 -6.17 -2.34
N ASP A 32 12.41 -5.71 -1.62
CA ASP A 32 12.96 -6.41 -0.45
C ASP A 32 12.02 -6.27 0.75
N LEU A 33 10.95 -7.08 0.73
CA LEU A 33 9.93 -7.09 1.75
C LEU A 33 10.51 -7.36 3.15
N GLU A 34 11.45 -8.30 3.24
CA GLU A 34 12.07 -8.69 4.50
C GLU A 34 12.78 -7.48 5.11
N ASN A 35 13.72 -6.88 4.38
CA ASN A 35 14.46 -5.74 4.89
C ASN A 35 13.53 -4.61 5.35
N HIS A 36 12.54 -4.23 4.52
CA HIS A 36 11.63 -3.15 4.90
C HIS A 36 10.75 -3.48 6.11
N PHE A 37 10.27 -4.72 6.22
CA PHE A 37 9.45 -5.15 7.35
C PHE A 37 10.28 -5.26 8.64
N SER A 38 11.55 -5.64 8.54
CA SER A 38 12.49 -5.66 9.67
C SER A 38 12.69 -4.27 10.27
N ILE A 39 12.89 -3.26 9.42
CA ILE A 39 13.03 -1.87 9.82
C ILE A 39 11.71 -1.40 10.46
N TYR A 40 10.57 -1.70 9.84
CA TYR A 40 9.27 -1.37 10.41
C TYR A 40 9.10 -1.89 11.85
N ARG A 41 9.41 -3.17 12.12
CA ARG A 41 9.32 -3.71 13.48
C ARG A 41 10.33 -3.12 14.45
N ALA A 42 11.50 -2.69 13.98
CA ALA A 42 12.46 -1.96 14.83
C ALA A 42 11.89 -0.61 15.33
N TYR A 43 11.06 0.04 14.51
CA TYR A 43 10.35 1.28 14.88
C TYR A 43 9.09 1.05 15.72
N HIS A 44 8.44 -0.12 15.61
CA HIS A 44 7.18 -0.45 16.29
C HIS A 44 7.39 -1.64 17.22
N ARG A 45 7.98 -1.38 18.40
CA ARG A 45 8.30 -2.43 19.40
C ARG A 45 7.29 -2.48 20.53
N ASN A 46 6.66 -1.36 20.84
CA ASN A 46 5.70 -1.28 21.93
C ASN A 46 4.35 -1.88 21.50
N PRO A 47 3.78 -2.84 22.25
CA PRO A 47 2.51 -3.47 21.88
C PRO A 47 1.36 -2.48 21.75
N MET A 48 1.35 -1.40 22.53
CA MET A 48 0.32 -0.36 22.41
C MET A 48 0.43 0.41 21.11
N ASN A 49 1.66 0.73 20.67
CA ASN A 49 1.86 1.40 19.39
C ASN A 49 1.43 0.49 18.23
N ILE A 50 1.78 -0.79 18.28
CA ILE A 50 1.35 -1.79 17.30
C ILE A 50 -0.17 -1.86 17.21
N ILE A 51 -0.88 -1.92 18.34
CA ILE A 51 -2.35 -1.91 18.38
C ILE A 51 -2.93 -0.64 17.76
N ILE A 52 -2.38 0.53 18.10
CA ILE A 52 -2.80 1.82 17.54
C ILE A 52 -2.65 1.82 16.02
N HIS A 53 -1.51 1.38 15.49
CA HIS A 53 -1.28 1.28 14.06
C HIS A 53 -2.24 0.31 13.39
N ASN A 54 -2.44 -0.87 13.98
CA ASN A 54 -3.35 -1.88 13.45
C ASN A 54 -4.79 -1.37 13.34
N ILE A 55 -5.22 -0.53 14.29
CA ILE A 55 -6.55 0.08 14.29
C ILE A 55 -6.66 1.23 13.28
N PHE A 56 -5.65 2.10 13.15
CA PHE A 56 -5.80 3.39 12.47
C PHE A 56 -5.24 3.45 11.05
N VAL A 57 -4.34 2.54 10.64
CA VAL A 57 -3.78 2.55 9.28
C VAL A 57 -4.84 2.24 8.22
N TRP A 58 -5.67 1.20 8.43
CA TRP A 58 -6.72 0.82 7.48
C TRP A 58 -7.84 1.87 7.34
N PRO A 59 -8.31 2.54 8.41
CA PRO A 59 -9.19 3.70 8.29
C PRO A 59 -8.60 4.84 7.47
N ILE A 60 -7.30 5.15 7.60
CA ILE A 60 -6.65 6.19 6.76
C ILE A 60 -6.70 5.78 5.28
N PHE A 61 -6.36 4.53 4.98
CA PHE A 61 -6.44 3.99 3.63
C PHE A 61 -7.87 4.11 3.08
N PHE A 62 -8.87 3.62 3.82
CA PHE A 62 -10.27 3.63 3.41
C PHE A 62 -10.84 5.06 3.22
N ASN A 63 -10.54 5.98 4.14
CA ASN A 63 -10.94 7.39 4.02
C ASN A 63 -10.36 8.06 2.77
N SER A 64 -9.14 7.70 2.38
CA SER A 64 -8.52 8.21 1.14
C SER A 64 -9.33 7.78 -0.09
N LEU A 65 -9.86 6.56 -0.11
CA LEU A 65 -10.73 6.07 -1.19
C LEU A 65 -12.05 6.84 -1.26
N ILE A 66 -12.65 7.17 -0.11
CA ILE A 66 -13.86 8.02 -0.05
C ILE A 66 -13.58 9.41 -0.63
N LEU A 67 -12.42 10.02 -0.36
CA LEU A 67 -12.08 11.32 -0.96
C LEU A 67 -11.97 11.21 -2.49
N PHE A 68 -11.29 10.16 -2.97
CA PHE A 68 -11.15 9.93 -4.40
C PHE A 68 -12.48 9.60 -5.11
N TYR A 69 -13.49 9.10 -4.38
CA TYR A 69 -14.83 8.89 -4.93
C TYR A 69 -15.41 10.15 -5.58
N PHE A 70 -15.20 11.31 -4.95
CA PHE A 70 -15.74 12.60 -5.40
C PHE A 70 -14.91 13.25 -6.53
N THR A 71 -13.89 12.56 -7.05
CA THR A 71 -13.21 12.98 -8.28
C THR A 71 -14.00 12.55 -9.51
N PRO A 72 -13.88 13.25 -10.66
CA PRO A 72 -14.58 12.85 -11.88
C PRO A 72 -14.30 11.39 -12.27
N PRO A 73 -15.31 10.61 -12.65
CA PRO A 73 -15.11 9.24 -13.09
C PRO A 73 -14.32 9.20 -14.40
N LEU A 74 -13.40 8.25 -14.52
CA LEU A 74 -12.68 7.97 -15.76
C LEU A 74 -13.54 7.13 -16.71
N PHE A 75 -14.19 6.10 -16.15
CA PHE A 75 -15.12 5.24 -16.87
C PHE A 75 -16.28 4.85 -15.96
N GLN A 76 -17.46 4.62 -16.54
CA GLN A 76 -18.62 4.10 -15.84
C GLN A 76 -18.90 2.69 -16.33
N LEU A 77 -18.95 1.73 -15.42
CA LEU A 77 -19.37 0.38 -15.73
C LEU A 77 -20.88 0.26 -15.55
N PRO A 78 -21.62 -0.38 -16.49
CA PRO A 78 -23.07 -0.51 -16.40
C PRO A 78 -23.53 -1.51 -15.32
N PHE A 79 -22.59 -2.16 -14.63
CA PHE A 79 -22.87 -3.15 -13.59
C PHE A 79 -22.93 -2.49 -12.20
N PHE A 80 -23.67 -3.11 -11.27
CA PHE A 80 -23.82 -2.66 -9.87
C PHE A 80 -24.31 -1.21 -9.71
N GLY A 81 -25.26 -0.78 -10.53
CA GLY A 81 -25.88 0.54 -10.39
C GLY A 81 -25.03 1.71 -10.88
N GLY A 82 -24.03 1.45 -11.74
CA GLY A 82 -23.17 2.49 -12.30
C GLY A 82 -21.88 2.66 -11.52
N LEU A 83 -21.10 1.58 -11.36
CA LEU A 83 -19.83 1.65 -10.64
C LEU A 83 -18.84 2.56 -11.37
N HIS A 84 -18.40 3.62 -10.69
CA HIS A 84 -17.45 4.59 -11.22
C HIS A 84 -16.02 4.08 -11.07
N ILE A 85 -15.35 3.82 -12.19
CA ILE A 85 -13.91 3.65 -12.23
C ILE A 85 -13.29 5.05 -12.17
N ASN A 86 -12.70 5.37 -11.03
CA ASN A 86 -12.09 6.65 -10.71
C ASN A 86 -10.61 6.44 -10.32
N PHE A 87 -9.94 7.50 -9.90
CA PHE A 87 -8.56 7.41 -9.43
C PHE A 87 -8.39 6.49 -8.20
N ALA A 88 -9.43 6.29 -7.38
CA ALA A 88 -9.39 5.35 -6.26
C ALA A 88 -9.20 3.91 -6.75
N PHE A 89 -9.90 3.52 -7.81
CA PHE A 89 -9.75 2.19 -8.40
C PHE A 89 -8.34 1.98 -8.97
N LEU A 90 -7.81 2.97 -9.69
CA LEU A 90 -6.45 2.88 -10.24
C LEU A 90 -5.40 2.79 -9.13
N ALA A 91 -5.55 3.56 -8.05
CA ALA A 91 -4.68 3.49 -6.89
C ALA A 91 -4.73 2.10 -6.23
N VAL A 92 -5.93 1.54 -6.05
CA VAL A 92 -6.13 0.20 -5.48
C VAL A 92 -5.54 -0.88 -6.39
N LEU A 93 -5.73 -0.77 -7.71
CA LEU A 93 -5.17 -1.72 -8.67
C LEU A 93 -3.63 -1.69 -8.65
N PHE A 94 -3.05 -0.50 -8.73
CA PHE A 94 -1.60 -0.32 -8.63
C PHE A 94 -1.05 -0.88 -7.32
N TYR A 95 -1.68 -0.53 -6.20
CA TYR A 95 -1.28 -0.98 -4.87
C TYR A 95 -1.38 -2.50 -4.72
N SER A 96 -2.45 -3.10 -5.24
CA SER A 96 -2.65 -4.55 -5.21
C SER A 96 -1.57 -5.29 -5.97
N LEU A 97 -1.24 -4.84 -7.19
CA LEU A 97 -0.16 -5.43 -7.99
C LEU A 97 1.19 -5.29 -7.31
N PHE A 98 1.43 -4.14 -6.68
CA PHE A 98 2.63 -3.90 -5.91
C PHE A 98 2.76 -4.86 -4.71
N CYS A 99 1.71 -5.04 -3.92
CA CYS A 99 1.72 -5.99 -2.80
C CYS A 99 1.90 -7.45 -3.26
N ILE A 100 1.29 -7.83 -4.39
CA ILE A 100 1.48 -9.17 -4.99
C ILE A 100 2.93 -9.39 -5.45
N ALA A 101 3.59 -8.33 -5.95
CA ALA A 101 4.99 -8.37 -6.34
C ALA A 101 5.94 -8.49 -5.12
N LEU A 102 5.55 -7.98 -3.95
CA LEU A 102 6.31 -8.15 -2.70
C LEU A 102 6.19 -9.58 -2.15
N ASP A 103 4.97 -10.11 -2.06
CA ASP A 103 4.71 -11.49 -1.66
C ASP A 103 3.39 -11.95 -2.29
N SER A 104 3.41 -13.02 -3.09
CA SER A 104 2.20 -13.42 -3.82
C SER A 104 1.06 -13.89 -2.91
N LYS A 105 1.35 -14.47 -1.74
CA LYS A 105 0.32 -15.02 -0.84
C LYS A 105 -0.30 -13.91 0.01
N ALA A 106 0.52 -13.15 0.72
CA ALA A 106 0.06 -12.03 1.53
C ALA A 106 -0.47 -10.89 0.64
N GLY A 107 0.17 -10.64 -0.50
CA GLY A 107 -0.25 -9.65 -1.48
C GLY A 107 -1.59 -9.97 -2.12
N SER A 108 -1.92 -11.25 -2.35
CA SER A 108 -3.27 -11.62 -2.83
C SER A 108 -4.36 -11.32 -1.79
N LEU A 109 -4.07 -11.54 -0.50
CA LEU A 109 -4.99 -11.16 0.57
C LEU A 109 -5.13 -9.64 0.67
N ALA A 110 -4.02 -8.90 0.58
CA ALA A 110 -4.02 -7.44 0.53
C ALA A 110 -4.86 -6.91 -0.63
N ALA A 111 -4.68 -7.48 -1.83
CA ALA A 111 -5.45 -7.13 -3.02
C ALA A 111 -6.96 -7.33 -2.82
N LEU A 112 -7.36 -8.46 -2.25
CA LEU A 112 -8.76 -8.73 -1.92
C LEU A 112 -9.31 -7.68 -0.94
N LEU A 113 -8.60 -7.38 0.15
CA LEU A 113 -9.03 -6.40 1.14
C LEU A 113 -9.11 -4.99 0.55
N CYS A 114 -8.11 -4.57 -0.25
CA CYS A 114 -8.13 -3.27 -0.92
C CYS A 114 -9.30 -3.14 -1.89
N LEU A 115 -9.64 -4.20 -2.63
CA LEU A 115 -10.82 -4.22 -3.51
C LEU A 115 -12.13 -4.13 -2.72
N LEU A 116 -12.24 -4.84 -1.59
CA LEU A 116 -13.41 -4.73 -0.70
C LEU A 116 -13.53 -3.32 -0.09
N CYS A 117 -12.42 -2.73 0.35
CA CYS A 117 -12.36 -1.35 0.81
C CYS A 117 -12.78 -0.38 -0.29
N TRP A 118 -12.30 -0.56 -1.52
CA TRP A 118 -12.73 0.26 -2.64
C TRP A 118 -14.24 0.15 -2.85
N PHE A 119 -14.76 -1.05 -3.03
CA PHE A 119 -16.19 -1.26 -3.24
C PHE A 119 -17.04 -0.65 -2.10
N GLY A 120 -16.66 -0.90 -0.85
CA GLY A 120 -17.32 -0.34 0.33
C GLY A 120 -17.25 1.19 0.38
N SER A 121 -16.12 1.78 -0.01
CA SER A 121 -15.96 3.24 -0.07
C SER A 121 -16.88 3.88 -1.10
N GLN A 122 -17.09 3.23 -2.26
CA GLN A 122 -17.99 3.73 -3.30
C GLN A 122 -19.44 3.74 -2.79
N LEU A 123 -19.88 2.67 -2.12
CA LEU A 123 -21.22 2.58 -1.54
C LEU A 123 -21.44 3.61 -0.42
N LEU A 124 -20.48 3.76 0.47
CA LEU A 124 -20.57 4.69 1.60
C LEU A 124 -20.51 6.15 1.13
N ALA A 125 -19.63 6.48 0.20
CA ALA A 125 -19.53 7.83 -0.33
C ALA A 125 -20.80 8.24 -1.09
N ALA A 126 -21.38 7.31 -1.86
CA ALA A 126 -22.65 7.52 -2.55
C ALA A 126 -23.82 7.78 -1.58
N SER A 127 -23.85 7.08 -0.43
CA SER A 127 -24.94 7.24 0.55
C SER A 127 -24.82 8.50 1.41
N LEU A 128 -23.61 8.93 1.74
CA LEU A 128 -23.37 10.12 2.56
C LEU A 128 -23.50 11.43 1.75
N GLY A 129 -23.13 11.40 0.47
CA GLY A 129 -22.93 12.60 -0.33
C GLY A 129 -21.76 13.46 0.15
N PHE A 130 -21.32 14.42 -0.68
CA PHE A 130 -20.06 15.15 -0.43
C PHE A 130 -20.03 15.87 0.93
N SER A 131 -21.08 16.64 1.24
CA SER A 131 -21.13 17.51 2.43
C SER A 131 -20.96 16.78 3.76
N LEU A 132 -21.54 15.58 3.90
CA LEU A 132 -21.38 14.78 5.11
C LEU A 132 -20.10 13.93 5.04
N ALA A 133 -19.79 13.35 3.88
CA ALA A 133 -18.61 12.51 3.70
C ALA A 133 -17.32 13.23 4.08
N TRP A 134 -17.10 14.47 3.62
CA TRP A 134 -15.86 15.18 3.94
C TRP A 134 -15.70 15.46 5.45
N LYS A 135 -16.80 15.69 6.19
CA LYS A 135 -16.76 15.91 7.65
C LYS A 135 -16.40 14.64 8.39
N VAL A 136 -17.03 13.52 8.02
CA VAL A 136 -16.76 12.20 8.62
C VAL A 136 -15.33 11.78 8.33
N VAL A 137 -14.90 11.92 7.07
CA VAL A 137 -13.51 11.63 6.66
C VAL A 137 -12.53 12.49 7.43
N LEU A 138 -12.73 13.81 7.51
CA LEU A 138 -11.82 14.70 8.22
C LEU A 138 -11.71 14.34 9.70
N ALA A 139 -12.83 14.10 10.38
CA ALA A 139 -12.83 13.69 11.78
C ALA A 139 -12.09 12.35 11.98
N SER A 140 -12.34 11.38 11.12
CA SER A 140 -11.69 10.07 11.17
C SER A 140 -10.19 10.14 10.87
N LEU A 141 -9.78 10.94 9.89
CA LEU A 141 -8.36 11.18 9.59
C LEU A 141 -7.65 11.87 10.75
N LEU A 142 -8.22 12.92 11.33
CA LEU A 142 -7.64 13.60 12.49
C LEU A 142 -7.48 12.63 13.66
N LEU A 143 -8.51 11.84 13.98
CA LEU A 143 -8.44 10.84 15.04
C LEU A 143 -7.33 9.80 14.76
N SER A 144 -7.26 9.30 13.53
CA SER A 144 -6.31 8.25 13.14
C SER A 144 -4.86 8.74 13.15
N TRP A 145 -4.62 9.96 12.68
CA TRP A 145 -3.29 10.58 12.70
C TRP A 145 -2.86 10.97 14.12
N MET A 146 -3.76 11.54 14.93
CA MET A 146 -3.46 11.83 16.33
C MET A 146 -3.14 10.56 17.10
N GLY A 147 -3.93 9.49 16.91
CA GLY A 147 -3.70 8.19 17.51
C GLY A 147 -2.28 7.66 17.21
N GLN A 148 -1.91 7.57 15.94
CA GLN A 148 -0.57 7.11 15.53
C GLN A 148 0.56 8.03 16.00
N SER A 149 0.34 9.34 16.01
CA SER A 149 1.33 10.30 16.52
C SER A 149 1.57 10.10 18.03
N ILE A 150 0.51 9.86 18.80
CA ILE A 150 0.60 9.49 20.22
C ILE A 150 1.30 8.14 20.37
N GLY A 151 0.95 7.18 19.50
CA GLY A 151 1.63 5.89 19.34
C GLY A 151 3.15 6.02 19.37
N HIS A 152 3.68 6.73 18.38
CA HIS A 152 5.12 6.98 18.26
C HIS A 152 5.69 7.85 19.38
N GLY A 153 5.05 8.99 19.68
CA GLY A 153 5.61 9.96 20.63
C GLY A 153 5.63 9.47 22.07
N VAL A 154 4.55 8.82 22.54
CA VAL A 154 4.41 8.40 23.93
C VAL A 154 4.99 7.01 24.16
N PHE A 155 4.69 6.04 23.29
CA PHE A 155 5.05 4.65 23.53
C PHE A 155 6.42 4.26 22.96
N GLU A 156 6.80 4.78 21.78
CA GLU A 156 8.11 4.52 21.18
C GLU A 156 9.17 5.58 21.55
N LYS A 157 8.74 6.77 22.00
CA LYS A 157 9.59 7.95 22.27
C LYS A 157 10.46 8.32 21.08
N GLN A 158 9.96 8.08 19.87
CA GLN A 158 10.63 8.30 18.61
C GLN A 158 9.72 9.10 17.69
N ALA A 159 10.32 9.83 16.76
CA ALA A 159 9.57 10.46 15.70
C ALA A 159 8.91 9.39 14.80
N PRO A 160 7.78 9.70 14.14
CA PRO A 160 7.16 8.77 13.20
C PRO A 160 8.12 8.44 12.05
N ALA A 161 8.22 7.16 11.68
CA ALA A 161 9.05 6.68 10.56
C ALA A 161 8.70 7.37 9.22
N LEU A 162 7.51 7.97 9.13
CA LEU A 162 7.06 8.80 8.02
C LEU A 162 8.05 9.93 7.68
N LEU A 163 8.74 10.50 8.68
CA LEU A 163 9.66 11.62 8.48
C LEU A 163 10.98 11.19 7.81
N ASP A 164 11.30 9.90 7.86
CA ASP A 164 12.54 9.37 7.29
C ASP A 164 12.37 8.97 5.82
N ASN A 165 11.22 8.39 5.46
CA ASN A 165 10.91 8.02 4.08
C ASN A 165 9.39 8.02 3.82
N ILE A 166 8.86 9.19 3.45
CA ILE A 166 7.42 9.42 3.33
C ILE A 166 6.75 8.49 2.31
N SER A 167 7.36 8.31 1.13
CA SER A 167 6.77 7.53 0.05
C SER A 167 6.71 6.06 0.40
N LEU A 168 7.80 5.52 0.97
CA LEU A 168 7.85 4.13 1.39
C LEU A 168 6.94 3.87 2.59
N ALA A 169 6.89 4.78 3.56
CA ALA A 169 6.03 4.65 4.73
C ALA A 169 4.54 4.58 4.35
N PHE A 170 4.06 5.45 3.46
CA PHE A 170 2.67 5.42 3.00
C PHE A 170 2.35 4.15 2.20
N LEU A 171 3.26 3.72 1.32
CA LEU A 171 3.06 2.54 0.49
C LEU A 171 3.07 1.27 1.35
N MET A 172 3.99 1.16 2.31
CA MET A 172 4.19 -0.06 3.08
C MET A 172 3.22 -0.24 4.24
N ALA A 173 2.80 0.85 4.90
CA ALA A 173 2.10 0.75 6.18
C ALA A 173 0.85 -0.17 6.17
N PRO A 174 -0.08 -0.08 5.19
CA PRO A 174 -1.24 -0.98 5.16
C PRO A 174 -0.86 -2.45 4.99
N PHE A 175 0.16 -2.72 4.18
CA PHE A 175 0.64 -4.07 3.96
C PHE A 175 1.34 -4.63 5.21
N PHE A 176 2.16 -3.83 5.89
CA PHE A 176 2.85 -4.25 7.11
C PHE A 176 1.88 -4.57 8.26
N VAL A 177 0.85 -3.77 8.45
CA VAL A 177 -0.23 -4.06 9.41
C VAL A 177 -0.92 -5.39 9.07
N LEU A 178 -1.16 -5.67 7.79
CA LEU A 178 -1.74 -6.95 7.35
C LEU A 178 -0.83 -8.13 7.69
N LEU A 179 0.48 -7.99 7.44
CA LEU A 179 1.46 -9.03 7.80
C LEU A 179 1.48 -9.30 9.30
N GLU A 180 1.48 -8.24 10.11
CA GLU A 180 1.47 -8.34 11.58
C GLU A 180 0.23 -9.09 12.10
N VAL A 181 -0.95 -8.85 11.50
CA VAL A 181 -2.22 -9.45 11.93
C VAL A 181 -2.42 -10.86 11.39
N PHE A 182 -2.18 -11.10 10.09
CA PHE A 182 -2.57 -12.35 9.42
C PHE A 182 -1.42 -13.33 9.20
N PHE A 183 -0.17 -12.84 9.23
CA PHE A 183 1.01 -13.66 8.99
C PHE A 183 2.09 -13.54 10.09
N PRO A 184 1.73 -13.44 11.39
CA PRO A 184 2.71 -13.18 12.44
C PRO A 184 3.82 -14.24 12.42
N TYR A 185 3.48 -15.53 12.34
CA TYR A 185 4.45 -16.63 12.43
C TYR A 185 5.36 -16.77 11.21
N ILE A 186 4.85 -16.51 9.99
CA ILE A 186 5.64 -16.66 8.76
C ILE A 186 6.77 -15.65 8.74
N TYR A 187 6.48 -14.41 9.10
CA TYR A 187 7.48 -13.35 9.15
C TYR A 187 8.17 -13.23 10.52
N ILE A 188 7.81 -14.03 11.53
CA ILE A 188 8.63 -14.23 12.76
C ILE A 188 9.77 -15.22 12.49
N PHE A 189 9.53 -16.30 11.74
CA PHE A 189 10.53 -17.35 11.51
C PHE A 189 11.75 -16.88 10.70
N ILE A 190 11.59 -15.89 9.84
CA ILE A 190 12.69 -15.27 9.07
C ILE A 190 13.71 -14.57 9.99
N TYR A 191 13.33 -14.22 11.23
CA TYR A 191 14.14 -13.42 12.16
C TYR A 191 14.51 -14.13 13.46
N SER A 192 14.06 -15.36 13.67
CA SER A 192 14.48 -16.18 14.84
C SER A 192 15.76 -16.98 14.58
N THR A 193 16.33 -16.90 13.37
CA THR A 193 17.44 -17.73 12.91
C THR A 193 18.68 -16.93 12.46
N ASN A 194 18.67 -15.61 12.66
CA ASN A 194 19.86 -14.75 12.58
C ASN A 194 20.13 -14.11 13.94
#